data_AF-K0M940-F1
#
_entry.id   AF-K0M940-F1
#
_cell.length_a   1.000
_cell.length_b   1.000
_cell.length_c   1.000
_cell.angle_alpha   90.00
_cell.angle_beta   90.00
_cell.angle_gamma   90.00
#
_symmetry.space_group_name_H-M   'P 1'
#
loop_
_entity.id
_entity.type
_entity.pdbx_description
1 polymer ?
#
loop_
_entity_poly.entity_id
_entity_poly.type
_entity_poly.pdbx_seq_one_letter_code
_entity_poly.pdbx_strand_id
1 'polypeptide(L)'
;MSGLGLGGLFLQIGGAASSAIGSYYSAATQKINLKTQANLADINARIAELGAQSALLQGQQQVGALTLNAGRLKSRQRAALAANGVDLGEGNAVEIQASTDIMKTIDANTLEANAVRTAWGMRTQATNYQNEALAARATAGAISPGMSAFSSLLGSAGSVASSWYQYSKEK
;
A
#
# COMPACT_ATOMS: atom_id res chain seq x y z
N MET A 1 5.92 -58.80 32.35
CA MET A 1 5.12 -58.45 31.16
C MET A 1 5.97 -57.52 30.30
N SER A 2 6.78 -58.10 29.42
CA SER A 2 7.69 -57.37 28.53
C SER A 2 7.07 -57.36 27.13
N GLY A 3 6.80 -56.17 26.58
CA GLY A 3 6.23 -56.09 25.23
C GLY A 3 6.07 -54.70 24.59
N LEU A 4 6.47 -53.60 25.23
CA LEU A 4 6.18 -52.25 24.72
C LEU A 4 7.37 -51.27 24.71
N GLY A 5 8.61 -51.76 24.71
CA GLY A 5 9.80 -50.88 24.83
C GLY A 5 10.41 -50.37 23.51
N LEU A 6 10.19 -51.03 22.38
CA LEU A 6 10.87 -50.70 21.11
C LEU A 6 9.95 -50.15 20.01
N GLY A 7 8.64 -50.43 20.08
CA GLY A 7 7.66 -49.90 19.11
C GLY A 7 7.42 -48.39 19.22
N GLY A 8 7.56 -47.81 20.42
CA GLY A 8 7.39 -46.37 20.66
C GLY A 8 8.55 -45.52 20.11
N LEU A 9 9.78 -46.04 20.12
CA LEU A 9 10.95 -45.32 19.62
C LEU A 9 10.97 -45.19 18.09
N PHE A 10 10.56 -46.25 17.39
CA PHE A 10 10.43 -46.23 15.93
C PHE A 10 9.29 -45.33 15.45
N LEU A 11 8.17 -45.28 16.20
CA LEU A 11 7.09 -44.32 15.93
C LEU A 11 7.51 -42.87 16.20
N GLN A 12 8.33 -42.60 17.21
CA GLN A 12 8.87 -41.26 17.47
C GLN A 12 9.86 -40.78 16.39
N ILE A 13 10.73 -41.66 15.87
CA ILE A 13 11.66 -41.31 14.78
C ILE A 13 10.91 -41.13 13.45
N GLY A 14 9.90 -41.97 13.16
CA GLY A 14 9.01 -41.79 12.01
C GLY A 14 8.17 -40.49 12.09
N GLY A 15 7.73 -40.11 13.31
CA GLY A 15 7.06 -38.84 13.60
C GLY A 15 7.97 -37.61 13.47
N ALA A 16 9.25 -37.72 13.84
CA ALA A 16 10.24 -36.65 13.68
C ALA A 16 10.59 -36.38 12.20
N ALA A 17 10.73 -37.43 11.39
CA ALA A 17 10.98 -37.28 9.95
C ALA A 17 9.77 -36.67 9.21
N SER A 18 8.56 -37.11 9.54
CA SER A 18 7.33 -36.57 8.96
C SER A 18 7.05 -35.12 9.40
N SER A 19 7.35 -34.76 10.65
CA SER A 19 7.25 -33.37 11.13
C SER A 19 8.31 -32.44 10.52
N ALA A 20 9.52 -32.92 10.25
CA ALA A 20 10.54 -32.16 9.52
C ALA A 20 10.13 -31.89 8.07
N ILE A 21 9.61 -32.89 7.36
CA ILE A 21 9.08 -32.72 5.99
C ILE A 21 7.89 -31.75 6.01
N GLY A 22 6.96 -31.89 6.95
CA GLY A 22 5.84 -30.96 7.13
C GLY A 22 6.28 -29.52 7.39
N SER A 23 7.34 -29.31 8.19
CA SER A 23 7.91 -27.99 8.49
C SER A 23 8.56 -27.32 7.27
N TYR A 24 9.14 -28.11 6.36
CA TYR A 24 9.71 -27.60 5.12
C TYR A 24 8.60 -27.10 4.16
N TYR A 25 7.58 -27.93 3.94
CA TYR A 25 6.46 -27.56 3.06
C TYR A 25 5.65 -26.40 3.64
N SER A 26 5.46 -26.33 4.96
CA SER A 26 4.78 -25.20 5.61
C SER A 26 5.58 -23.91 5.46
N ALA A 27 6.90 -23.93 5.67
CA ALA A 27 7.78 -22.78 5.46
C ALA A 27 7.80 -22.32 3.99
N ALA A 28 7.86 -23.26 3.05
CA ALA A 28 7.78 -22.94 1.61
C ALA A 28 6.44 -22.31 1.23
N THR A 29 5.33 -22.83 1.75
CA THR A 29 3.98 -22.30 1.54
C THR A 29 3.83 -20.91 2.15
N GLN A 30 4.32 -20.71 3.38
CA GLN A 30 4.30 -19.42 4.05
C GLN A 30 5.10 -18.37 3.28
N LYS A 31 6.26 -18.75 2.73
CA LYS A 31 7.07 -17.89 1.86
C LYS A 31 6.34 -17.49 0.58
N ILE A 32 5.63 -18.42 -0.05
CA ILE A 32 4.80 -18.13 -1.25
C ILE A 32 3.67 -17.17 -0.87
N ASN A 33 2.95 -17.42 0.22
CA ASN A 33 1.86 -16.56 0.67
C ASN A 33 2.32 -15.12 0.94
N LEU A 34 3.47 -14.95 1.61
CA LEU A 34 4.06 -13.62 1.85
C LEU A 34 4.47 -12.92 0.55
N LYS A 35 5.03 -13.64 -0.42
CA LYS A 35 5.33 -13.07 -1.74
C LYS A 35 4.06 -12.65 -2.48
N THR A 36 3.00 -13.45 -2.43
CA THR A 36 1.71 -13.10 -3.01
C THR A 36 1.12 -11.86 -2.33
N GLN A 37 1.17 -11.78 -0.99
CA GLN A 37 0.75 -10.60 -0.23
C GLN A 37 1.54 -9.35 -0.67
N ALA A 38 2.86 -9.48 -0.83
CA ALA A 38 3.68 -8.37 -1.32
C ALA A 38 3.29 -7.92 -2.73
N ASN A 39 2.99 -8.85 -3.63
CA ASN A 39 2.56 -8.51 -4.99
C ASN A 39 1.19 -7.83 -5.00
N LEU A 40 0.26 -8.26 -4.14
CA LEU A 40 -1.05 -7.61 -3.99
C LEU A 40 -0.89 -6.19 -3.45
N ALA A 41 -0.01 -6.00 -2.45
CA ALA A 41 0.30 -4.69 -1.92
C ALA A 41 0.93 -3.77 -3.00
N ASP A 42 1.86 -4.27 -3.82
CA ASP A 42 2.41 -3.48 -4.95
C ASP A 42 1.33 -3.08 -5.98
N ILE A 43 0.38 -3.98 -6.27
CA ILE A 43 -0.76 -3.68 -7.15
C ILE A 43 -1.61 -2.56 -6.52
N ASN A 44 -1.93 -2.67 -5.23
CA ASN A 44 -2.69 -1.65 -4.52
C ASN A 44 -1.96 -0.31 -4.49
N ALA A 45 -0.63 -0.31 -4.31
CA ALA A 45 0.18 0.89 -4.39
C ALA A 45 0.07 1.56 -5.77
N ARG A 46 0.13 0.77 -6.84
CA ARG A 46 0.00 1.27 -8.22
C ARG A 46 -1.40 1.81 -8.51
N ILE A 47 -2.45 1.15 -8.01
CA ILE A 47 -3.83 1.64 -8.13
C ILE A 47 -3.97 2.99 -7.43
N ALA A 48 -3.42 3.12 -6.22
CA ALA A 48 -3.45 4.38 -5.48
C ALA A 48 -2.67 5.50 -6.21
N GLU A 49 -1.51 5.21 -6.80
CA GLU A 49 -0.77 6.19 -7.62
C GLU A 49 -1.55 6.59 -8.89
N LEU A 50 -2.22 5.65 -9.56
CA LEU A 50 -3.09 5.96 -10.70
C LEU A 50 -4.28 6.84 -10.27
N GLY A 51 -4.87 6.56 -9.12
CA GLY A 51 -5.90 7.41 -8.53
C GLY A 51 -5.38 8.83 -8.25
N ALA A 52 -4.16 8.96 -7.72
CA ALA A 52 -3.53 10.25 -7.46
C ALA A 52 -3.34 11.06 -8.76
N GLN A 53 -2.83 10.43 -9.81
CA GLN A 53 -2.68 11.07 -11.12
C GLN A 53 -4.02 11.49 -11.72
N SER A 54 -5.04 10.63 -11.60
CA SER A 54 -6.40 10.94 -12.04
C SER A 54 -6.97 12.17 -11.33
N ALA A 55 -6.80 12.26 -10.00
CA ALA A 55 -7.24 13.41 -9.23
C ALA A 55 -6.56 14.73 -9.66
N LEU A 56 -5.25 14.69 -9.93
CA LEU A 56 -4.53 15.85 -10.46
C LEU A 56 -5.05 16.26 -11.84
N LEU A 57 -5.23 15.28 -12.74
CA LEU A 57 -5.78 15.54 -14.08
C LEU A 57 -7.18 16.14 -14.02
N GLN A 58 -8.04 15.62 -13.14
CA GLN A 58 -9.38 16.15 -12.91
C GLN A 58 -9.33 17.60 -12.40
N GLY A 59 -8.42 17.90 -11.46
CA GLY A 59 -8.17 19.26 -11.00
C GLY A 59 -7.78 20.21 -12.13
N GLN A 60 -6.84 19.80 -12.99
CA GLN A 60 -6.43 20.58 -14.16
C GLN A 60 -7.60 20.85 -15.11
N GLN A 61 -8.45 19.85 -15.37
CA GLN A 61 -9.64 20.02 -16.20
C GLN A 61 -10.63 21.02 -15.59
N GLN A 62 -10.82 20.98 -14.27
CA GLN A 62 -11.68 21.94 -13.55
C GLN A 62 -11.12 23.37 -13.65
N VAL A 63 -9.81 23.55 -13.48
CA VAL A 63 -9.14 24.86 -13.66
C VAL A 63 -9.29 25.37 -15.10
N GLY A 64 -9.19 24.47 -16.09
CA GLY A 64 -9.44 24.80 -17.50
C GLY A 64 -10.86 25.30 -17.75
N ALA A 65 -11.86 24.59 -17.22
CA ALA A 65 -13.27 24.99 -17.32
C ALA A 65 -13.56 26.32 -16.62
N LEU A 66 -13.01 26.52 -15.41
CA LEU A 66 -13.08 27.77 -14.66
C LEU A 66 -12.47 28.93 -15.48
N THR A 67 -11.29 28.71 -16.05
CA THR A 67 -10.60 29.71 -16.87
C THR A 67 -11.41 30.11 -18.09
N LEU A 68 -12.04 29.14 -18.77
CA LEU A 68 -12.93 29.41 -19.91
C LEU A 68 -14.15 30.24 -19.48
N ASN A 69 -14.76 29.91 -18.35
CA ASN A 69 -15.91 30.65 -17.82
C ASN A 69 -15.54 32.07 -17.40
N ALA A 70 -14.40 32.26 -16.74
CA ALA A 70 -13.88 33.58 -16.40
C ALA A 70 -13.61 34.43 -17.65
N GLY A 71 -13.04 33.84 -18.70
CA GLY A 71 -12.83 34.51 -19.99
C GLY A 71 -14.14 34.94 -20.66
N ARG A 72 -15.17 34.08 -20.63
CA ARG A 72 -16.51 34.42 -21.12
C ARG A 72 -17.16 35.54 -20.31
N LEU A 73 -17.04 35.50 -18.98
CA LEU A 73 -17.56 36.53 -18.10
C LEU A 73 -16.89 37.89 -18.39
N LYS A 74 -15.56 37.91 -18.45
CA LYS A 74 -14.77 39.12 -18.77
C LYS A 74 -15.15 39.68 -20.15
N SER A 75 -15.35 38.81 -21.15
CA SER A 75 -15.79 39.23 -22.48
C SER A 75 -17.20 39.84 -22.47
N ARG A 76 -18.14 39.26 -21.70
CA ARG A 76 -19.49 39.83 -21.52
C ARG A 76 -19.45 41.17 -20.79
N GLN A 77 -18.64 41.30 -19.74
CA GLN A 77 -18.43 42.56 -19.02
C GLN A 77 -17.92 43.64 -19.98
N ARG A 78 -16.89 43.35 -20.79
CA ARG A 78 -16.37 44.27 -21.80
C ARG A 78 -17.41 44.68 -22.83
N ALA A 79 -18.18 43.73 -23.38
CA ALA A 79 -19.24 44.03 -24.35
C ALA A 79 -20.34 44.89 -23.74
N ALA A 80 -20.75 44.63 -22.50
CA ALA A 80 -21.75 45.43 -21.79
C ALA A 80 -21.24 46.85 -21.49
N LEU A 81 -20.01 47.01 -21.00
CA LEU A 81 -19.41 48.32 -20.75
C LEU A 81 -19.28 49.14 -22.03
N ALA A 82 -18.81 48.52 -23.12
CA ALA A 82 -18.75 49.16 -24.44
C ALA A 82 -20.14 49.58 -24.96
N ALA A 83 -21.15 48.73 -24.80
CA ALA A 83 -22.52 49.05 -25.20
C ALA A 83 -23.14 50.19 -24.38
N ASN A 84 -22.70 50.39 -23.14
CA ASN A 84 -23.13 51.48 -22.26
C ASN A 84 -22.24 52.74 -22.40
N GLY A 85 -21.29 52.78 -23.34
CA GLY A 85 -20.42 53.93 -23.56
C GLY A 85 -19.41 54.20 -22.45
N VAL A 86 -19.13 53.21 -21.59
CA VAL A 86 -18.14 53.31 -20.52
C VAL A 86 -16.76 53.03 -21.10
N ASP A 87 -15.80 53.92 -20.82
CA ASP A 87 -14.42 53.70 -21.21
C ASP A 87 -13.86 52.44 -20.52
N LEU A 88 -13.34 51.52 -21.33
CA LEU A 88 -12.79 50.25 -20.86
C LEU A 88 -11.40 50.40 -20.24
N GLY A 89 -10.76 51.56 -20.40
CA GLY A 89 -9.41 51.88 -19.94
C GLY A 89 -9.30 52.56 -18.58
N GLU A 90 -10.38 53.12 -18.03
CA GLU A 90 -10.33 53.97 -16.83
C GLU A 90 -11.45 53.64 -15.80
N GLY A 91 -11.13 53.77 -14.51
CA GLY A 91 -12.11 53.67 -13.40
C GLY A 91 -12.67 52.26 -13.09
N ASN A 92 -13.92 52.21 -12.58
CA ASN A 92 -14.63 51.01 -12.09
C ASN A 92 -14.65 49.81 -13.07
N ALA A 93 -14.54 50.06 -14.38
CA ALA A 93 -14.51 49.03 -15.43
C ALA A 93 -13.24 48.16 -15.37
N VAL A 94 -12.10 48.74 -14.99
CA VAL A 94 -10.83 48.03 -14.79
C VAL A 94 -10.89 47.22 -13.48
N GLU A 95 -11.50 47.78 -12.44
CA GLU A 95 -11.62 47.15 -11.13
C GLU A 95 -12.54 45.93 -11.12
N ILE A 96 -13.64 45.96 -11.89
CA ILE A 96 -14.52 44.79 -12.09
C ILE A 96 -13.79 43.65 -12.81
N GLN A 97 -13.00 43.97 -13.84
CA GLN A 97 -12.21 42.99 -14.57
C GLN A 97 -11.08 42.41 -13.70
N ALA A 98 -10.39 43.26 -12.93
CA ALA A 98 -9.37 42.84 -11.98
C ALA A 98 -9.96 41.95 -10.86
N SER A 99 -11.13 42.32 -10.33
CA SER A 99 -11.85 41.51 -9.35
C SER A 99 -12.22 40.12 -9.91
N THR A 100 -12.62 40.05 -11.18
CA THR A 100 -12.91 38.79 -11.87
C THR A 100 -11.65 37.92 -12.01
N ASP A 101 -10.51 38.53 -12.33
CA ASP A 101 -9.22 37.81 -12.42
C ASP A 101 -8.73 37.33 -11.04
N ILE A 102 -8.93 38.13 -9.98
CA ILE A 102 -8.64 37.73 -8.60
C ILE A 102 -9.50 36.55 -8.18
N MET A 103 -10.83 36.63 -8.39
CA MET A 103 -11.75 35.53 -8.08
C MET A 103 -11.37 34.25 -8.82
N LYS A 104 -11.09 34.34 -10.13
CA LYS A 104 -10.59 33.23 -10.93
C LYS A 104 -9.34 32.60 -10.30
N THR A 105 -8.39 33.42 -9.86
CA THR A 105 -7.13 32.92 -9.28
C THR A 105 -7.35 32.22 -7.95
N ILE A 106 -8.21 32.78 -7.08
CA ILE A 106 -8.59 32.16 -5.80
C ILE A 106 -9.28 30.81 -6.03
N ASP A 107 -10.22 30.77 -6.96
CA ASP A 107 -10.95 29.55 -7.30
C ASP A 107 -10.02 28.50 -7.91
N ALA A 108 -9.14 28.90 -8.83
CA ALA A 108 -8.15 28.01 -9.44
C ALA A 108 -7.22 27.41 -8.38
N ASN A 109 -6.65 28.24 -7.50
CA ASN A 109 -5.80 27.79 -6.40
C ASN A 109 -6.55 26.84 -5.46
N THR A 110 -7.84 27.08 -5.23
CA THR A 110 -8.67 26.19 -4.40
C THR A 110 -8.86 24.82 -5.06
N LEU A 111 -9.16 24.79 -6.36
CA LEU A 111 -9.30 23.56 -7.14
C LEU A 111 -7.99 22.76 -7.17
N GLU A 112 -6.87 23.44 -7.44
CA GLU A 112 -5.53 22.82 -7.44
C GLU A 112 -5.15 22.29 -6.06
N ALA A 113 -5.37 23.08 -5.00
CA ALA A 113 -5.09 22.64 -3.63
C ALA A 113 -5.91 21.42 -3.24
N ASN A 114 -7.17 21.35 -3.65
CA ASN A 114 -8.02 20.18 -3.40
C ASN A 114 -7.51 18.95 -4.17
N ALA A 115 -7.20 19.10 -5.45
CA ALA A 115 -6.64 18.02 -6.26
C ALA A 115 -5.32 17.49 -5.70
N VAL A 116 -4.42 18.39 -5.28
CA VAL A 116 -3.13 18.04 -4.66
C VAL A 116 -3.34 17.33 -3.32
N ARG A 117 -4.25 17.79 -2.46
CA ARG A 117 -4.57 17.11 -1.18
C ARG A 117 -5.08 15.69 -1.41
N THR A 118 -6.01 15.53 -2.35
CA THR A 118 -6.56 14.22 -2.71
C THR A 118 -5.48 13.30 -3.27
N ALA A 119 -4.64 13.79 -4.18
CA ALA A 119 -3.51 13.05 -4.73
C ALA A 119 -2.49 12.66 -3.65
N TRP A 120 -2.16 13.57 -2.75
CA TRP A 120 -1.25 13.32 -1.63
C TRP A 120 -1.78 12.22 -0.69
N GLY A 121 -3.08 12.24 -0.37
CA GLY A 121 -3.72 11.19 0.42
C GLY A 121 -3.59 9.82 -0.25
N MET A 122 -3.81 9.74 -1.57
CA MET A 122 -3.64 8.49 -2.33
C MET A 122 -2.18 8.05 -2.41
N ARG A 123 -1.23 8.96 -2.62
CA ARG A 123 0.21 8.64 -2.59
C ARG A 123 0.70 8.16 -1.23
N THR A 124 0.12 8.69 -0.16
CA THR A 124 0.37 8.23 1.21
C THR A 124 -0.11 6.79 1.38
N GLN A 125 -1.30 6.46 0.88
CA GLN A 125 -1.77 5.07 0.85
C GLN A 125 -0.86 4.17 0.00
N ALA A 126 -0.40 4.66 -1.16
CA ALA A 126 0.54 3.92 -2.01
C ALA A 126 1.84 3.59 -1.27
N THR A 127 2.39 4.57 -0.54
CA THR A 127 3.59 4.39 0.29
C THR A 127 3.36 3.36 1.39
N ASN A 128 2.19 3.37 2.04
CA ASN A 128 1.85 2.37 3.06
C ASN A 128 1.79 0.95 2.47
N TYR A 129 1.19 0.78 1.29
CA TYR A 129 1.19 -0.50 0.59
C TYR A 129 2.59 -0.94 0.17
N GLN A 130 3.45 -0.03 -0.31
CA GLN A 130 4.85 -0.35 -0.61
C GLN A 130 5.61 -0.82 0.63
N ASN A 131 5.36 -0.19 1.79
CA ASN A 131 5.94 -0.61 3.06
C ASN A 131 5.45 -2.01 3.48
N GLU A 132 4.16 -2.30 3.29
CA GLU A 132 3.58 -3.63 3.54
C GLU A 132 4.22 -4.69 2.62
N ALA A 133 4.39 -4.37 1.34
CA ALA A 133 5.07 -5.26 0.38
C ALA A 133 6.53 -5.52 0.77
N LEU A 134 7.25 -4.47 1.20
CA LEU A 134 8.63 -4.57 1.66
C LEU A 134 8.73 -5.42 2.92
N ALA A 135 7.83 -5.23 3.90
CA ALA A 135 7.78 -6.03 5.11
C ALA A 135 7.46 -7.51 4.83
N ALA A 136 6.49 -7.79 3.96
CA ALA A 136 6.14 -9.15 3.55
C ALA A 136 7.32 -9.84 2.84
N ARG A 137 8.03 -9.11 1.96
CA ARG A 137 9.26 -9.62 1.30
C ARG A 137 10.39 -9.86 2.28
N ALA A 138 10.62 -8.95 3.22
CA ALA A 138 11.64 -9.10 4.25
C ALA A 138 11.37 -10.34 5.12
N THR A 139 10.11 -10.54 5.52
CA THR A 139 9.68 -11.73 6.26
C THR A 139 9.87 -13.00 5.44
N ALA A 140 9.48 -12.99 4.16
CA ALA A 140 9.68 -14.11 3.24
C ALA A 140 11.16 -14.44 3.02
N GLY A 141 12.04 -13.43 3.06
CA GLY A 141 13.49 -13.56 2.97
C GLY A 141 14.11 -14.16 4.24
N ALA A 142 13.58 -13.79 5.41
CA ALA A 142 14.00 -14.34 6.70
C ALA A 142 13.59 -15.81 6.90
N ILE A 143 12.51 -16.26 6.23
CA ILE A 143 12.13 -17.68 6.21
C ILE A 143 13.14 -18.45 5.34
N SER A 144 14.01 -19.21 6.01
CA SER A 144 14.89 -20.20 5.41
C SER A 144 14.32 -21.61 5.61
N PRO A 145 13.75 -22.24 4.57
CA PRO A 145 13.16 -23.58 4.67
C PRO A 145 14.17 -24.63 5.15
N GLY A 146 15.45 -24.49 4.78
CA GLY A 146 16.52 -25.38 5.24
C GLY A 146 16.87 -25.19 6.73
N MET A 147 16.82 -23.95 7.22
CA MET A 147 17.04 -23.66 8.65
C MET A 147 15.85 -24.06 9.51
N SER A 148 14.62 -23.84 9.03
CA SER A 148 13.41 -24.30 9.71
C SER A 148 13.34 -25.83 9.76
N ALA A 149 13.70 -26.52 8.69
CA ALA A 149 13.82 -27.97 8.70
C ALA A 149 14.91 -28.44 9.67
N PHE A 150 16.07 -27.78 9.70
CA PHE A 150 17.15 -28.08 10.65
C PHE A 150 16.75 -27.80 12.11
N SER A 151 16.08 -26.69 12.40
CA SER A 151 15.62 -26.35 13.76
C SER A 151 14.50 -27.28 14.23
N SER A 152 13.60 -27.70 13.33
CA SER A 152 12.61 -28.73 13.63
C SER A 152 13.24 -30.10 13.88
N LEU A 153 14.29 -30.47 13.12
CA LEU A 153 15.08 -31.69 13.38
C LEU A 153 15.84 -31.61 14.72
N LEU A 154 16.43 -30.46 15.06
CA LEU A 154 17.12 -30.27 16.34
C LEU A 154 16.14 -30.26 17.53
N GLY A 155 14.98 -29.61 17.37
CA GLY A 155 13.93 -29.59 18.40
C GLY A 155 13.32 -30.97 18.65
N SER A 156 13.12 -31.76 17.60
CA SER A 156 12.69 -33.16 17.73
C SER A 156 13.77 -34.07 18.32
N ALA A 157 15.06 -33.84 18.03
CA ALA A 157 16.16 -34.54 18.69
C ALA A 157 16.22 -34.23 20.21
N GLY A 158 15.97 -32.96 20.60
CA GLY A 158 15.94 -32.54 22.00
C GLY A 158 14.79 -33.14 22.81
N SER A 159 13.60 -33.31 22.22
CA SER A 159 12.45 -33.93 22.88
C SER A 159 12.58 -35.46 23.00
N VAL A 160 13.23 -36.12 22.03
CA VAL A 160 13.56 -37.55 22.15
C VAL A 160 14.60 -37.77 23.24
N ALA A 161 15.65 -36.94 23.30
CA ALA A 161 16.68 -37.04 24.34
C ALA A 161 16.14 -36.83 25.76
N SER A 162 15.23 -35.87 25.96
CA SER A 162 14.62 -35.62 27.28
C SER A 162 13.67 -36.74 27.71
N SER A 163 12.93 -37.35 26.79
CA SER A 163 12.08 -38.51 27.08
C SER A 163 12.89 -39.76 27.49
N TRP A 164 14.04 -39.99 26.84
CA TRP A 164 14.96 -41.07 27.22
C TRP A 164 15.57 -40.84 28.60
N TYR A 165 15.96 -39.60 28.89
CA TYR A 165 16.55 -39.24 30.18
C TYR A 165 15.55 -39.36 31.34
N GLN A 166 14.29 -38.94 31.14
CA GLN A 166 13.23 -39.11 32.15
C GLN A 166 12.91 -40.59 32.37
N TYR A 167 12.83 -41.39 31.31
CA TYR A 167 12.59 -42.83 31.43
C TYR A 167 13.74 -43.58 32.12
N SER A 168 15.00 -43.17 31.92
CA SER A 168 16.16 -43.73 32.62
C SER A 168 16.25 -43.35 34.11
N LYS A 169 15.47 -42.35 34.55
CA LYS A 169 15.40 -41.90 35.94
C LYS A 169 14.28 -42.56 36.75
N GLU A 170 13.29 -43.15 36.07
CA GLU A 170 12.19 -43.91 36.68
C GLU A 170 12.48 -45.42 36.82
N LYS A 171 13.66 -45.88 36.35
CA LYS A 171 14.22 -47.20 36.67
C LYS A 171 15.27 -47.08 37.76
#